data_AF-A0A3D2FW74-F1
#
_entry.id   AF-A0A3D2FW74-F1
#
_cell.length_a   1.000
_cell.length_b   1.000
_cell.length_c   1.000
_cell.angle_alpha   90.00
_cell.angle_beta   90.00
_cell.angle_gamma   90.00
#
_symmetry.space_group_name_H-M   'P 1'
#
loop_
_entity.id
_entity.type
_entity.pdbx_description
1 polymer ?
#
loop_
_entity_poly.entity_id
_entity_poly.type
_entity_poly.pdbx_seq_one_letter_code
_entity_poly.pdbx_strand_id
1 'polypeptide(L)'
;SGSAERRAIMDGLANGDVQLVVGTHALLSESVSFANLGLAVVDEQHRFGVRQRILLGQKGEGVDVIVMTATPIPRSLSMTAYGDLDHSRLDEKPAGRLPIDTRTLPLDRLGDVVARLGSAIAAGRRAYWICPLVEESEKL
;
A
#
# COMPACT_ATOMS: atom_id res chain seq x y z
N SER A 1 -10.68 -15.34 -19.51
CA SER A 1 -11.00 -14.04 -20.14
C SER A 1 -9.94 -12.96 -19.89
N GLY A 2 -9.27 -12.90 -18.73
CA GLY A 2 -8.39 -11.77 -18.38
C GLY A 2 -7.09 -11.55 -19.19
N SER A 3 -6.66 -12.48 -20.05
CA SER A 3 -5.43 -12.28 -20.87
C SER A 3 -5.62 -11.31 -22.03
N ALA A 4 -6.79 -11.31 -22.67
CA ALA A 4 -7.09 -10.42 -23.79
C ALA A 4 -7.29 -8.97 -23.32
N GLU A 5 -8.03 -8.80 -22.22
CA GLU A 5 -8.25 -7.50 -21.58
C GLU A 5 -6.95 -6.88 -21.07
N ARG A 6 -6.10 -7.69 -20.43
CA ARG A 6 -4.77 -7.25 -20.01
C ARG A 6 -3.94 -6.79 -21.21
N ARG A 7 -3.96 -7.51 -22.33
CA ARG A 7 -3.23 -7.12 -23.54
C ARG A 7 -3.73 -5.79 -24.10
N ALA A 8 -5.04 -5.61 -24.20
CA ALA A 8 -5.63 -4.36 -24.66
C ALA A 8 -5.23 -3.15 -23.80
N ILE A 9 -5.18 -3.30 -22.46
CA ILE A 9 -4.70 -2.25 -21.56
C ILE A 9 -3.22 -1.95 -21.84
N MET A 10 -2.39 -2.96 -22.03
CA MET A 10 -0.95 -2.80 -22.27
C MET A 10 -0.67 -2.10 -23.60
N ASP A 11 -1.40 -2.48 -24.65
CA ASP A 11 -1.33 -1.83 -25.96
C ASP A 11 -1.81 -0.38 -25.85
N GLY A 12 -2.89 -0.15 -25.10
CA GLY A 12 -3.43 1.18 -24.79
C GLY A 12 -2.48 2.08 -23.99
N LEU A 13 -1.68 1.51 -23.09
CA LEU A 13 -0.64 2.24 -22.37
C LEU A 13 0.52 2.62 -23.30
N ALA A 14 0.90 1.72 -24.21
CA ALA A 14 2.02 1.92 -25.12
C ALA A 14 1.69 2.91 -26.26
N ASN A 15 0.44 3.00 -26.70
CA ASN A 15 0.01 3.91 -27.75
C ASN A 15 -0.59 5.24 -27.23
N GLY A 16 -0.87 5.32 -25.93
CA GLY A 16 -1.38 6.53 -25.28
C GLY A 16 -2.91 6.63 -25.19
N ASP A 17 -3.65 5.60 -25.62
CA ASP A 17 -5.11 5.53 -25.44
C ASP A 17 -5.51 5.44 -23.96
N VAL A 18 -4.64 4.87 -23.12
CA VAL A 18 -4.80 4.80 -21.66
C VAL A 18 -3.92 5.84 -20.99
N GLN A 19 -4.56 6.83 -20.37
CA GLN A 19 -3.88 7.96 -19.70
C GLN A 19 -3.70 7.77 -18.19
N LEU A 20 -4.46 6.87 -17.57
CA LEU A 20 -4.38 6.56 -16.15
C LEU A 20 -4.49 5.05 -15.94
N VAL A 21 -3.59 4.50 -15.14
CA VAL A 21 -3.65 3.10 -14.72
C VAL A 21 -3.37 3.00 -13.22
N VAL A 22 -4.17 2.19 -12.55
CA VAL A 22 -3.98 1.84 -11.15
C VAL A 22 -3.77 0.35 -11.06
N GLY A 23 -2.71 -0.06 -10.37
CA GLY A 23 -2.34 -1.46 -10.29
C GLY A 23 -1.28 -1.70 -9.24
N THR A 24 -0.81 -2.94 -9.20
CA THR A 24 0.24 -3.37 -8.28
C THR A 24 1.62 -3.28 -8.94
N HIS A 25 2.62 -3.89 -8.31
CA HIS A 25 3.98 -4.05 -8.86
C HIS A 25 4.04 -4.63 -10.28
N ALA A 26 2.96 -5.25 -10.78
CA ALA A 26 2.88 -5.71 -12.16
C ALA A 26 3.12 -4.59 -13.19
N LEU A 27 2.74 -3.34 -12.87
CA LEU A 27 2.97 -2.17 -13.73
C LEU A 27 4.46 -1.80 -13.89
N LEU A 28 5.31 -2.31 -12.99
CA LEU A 28 6.76 -2.08 -13.00
C LEU A 28 7.52 -3.10 -13.85
N SER A 29 6.85 -4.14 -14.32
CA SER A 29 7.49 -5.17 -15.14
C SER A 29 8.00 -4.61 -16.47
N GLU A 30 9.06 -5.22 -17.01
CA GLU A 30 9.69 -4.78 -18.26
C GLU A 30 8.74 -4.82 -19.46
N SER A 31 7.72 -5.67 -19.43
CA SER A 31 6.73 -5.79 -20.50
C SER A 31 5.73 -4.64 -20.58
N VAL A 32 5.72 -3.73 -19.60
CA VAL A 32 4.82 -2.56 -19.57
C VAL A 32 5.54 -1.37 -20.18
N SER A 33 5.04 -0.88 -21.32
CA SER A 33 5.51 0.36 -21.94
C SER A 33 4.44 1.43 -21.80
N PHE A 34 4.88 2.67 -21.61
CA PHE A 34 4.02 3.84 -21.57
C PHE A 34 4.41 4.75 -22.74
N ALA A 35 3.42 5.30 -23.45
CA ALA A 35 3.66 6.23 -24.55
C ALA A 35 4.39 7.50 -24.07
N ASN A 36 3.94 8.08 -22.95
CA ASN A 36 4.54 9.26 -22.32
C ASN A 36 4.18 9.31 -20.83
N LEU A 37 4.92 8.57 -19.99
CA LEU A 37 4.70 8.56 -18.55
C LEU A 37 5.23 9.86 -17.93
N GLY A 38 4.34 10.77 -17.55
CA GLY A 38 4.71 12.03 -16.89
C GLY A 38 4.75 11.96 -15.36
N LEU A 39 3.89 11.14 -14.74
CA LEU A 39 3.74 11.06 -13.28
C LEU A 39 3.53 9.62 -12.82
N ALA A 40 4.23 9.22 -11.77
CA ALA A 40 4.02 7.95 -11.08
C ALA A 40 3.77 8.18 -9.58
N VAL A 41 2.72 7.57 -9.05
CA VAL A 41 2.38 7.62 -7.62
C VAL A 41 2.53 6.23 -7.02
N VAL A 42 3.33 6.11 -5.96
CA VAL A 42 3.58 4.86 -5.23
C VAL A 42 3.02 5.01 -3.81
N ASP A 43 2.16 4.10 -3.39
CA ASP A 43 1.59 4.06 -2.05
C ASP A 43 2.18 2.91 -1.21
N GLU A 44 2.31 3.13 0.09
CA GLU A 44 2.90 2.22 1.10
C GLU A 44 4.31 1.67 0.74
N GLN A 45 5.27 2.60 0.72
CA GLN A 45 6.65 2.38 0.27
C GLN A 45 7.46 1.29 1.01
N HIS A 46 7.05 0.79 2.17
CA HIS A 46 7.84 -0.21 2.91
C HIS A 46 7.96 -1.56 2.20
N ARG A 47 7.10 -1.88 1.22
CA ARG A 47 7.29 -3.03 0.32
C ARG A 47 7.97 -2.66 -1.00
N PHE A 48 8.16 -1.37 -1.27
CA PHE A 48 8.62 -0.84 -2.55
C PHE A 48 9.94 -0.10 -2.39
N GLY A 49 11.05 -0.85 -2.46
CA GLY A 49 12.39 -0.29 -2.24
C GLY A 49 12.89 0.62 -3.36
N VAL A 50 14.02 1.29 -3.10
CA VAL A 50 14.73 2.25 -3.98
C VAL A 50 14.82 1.81 -5.46
N ARG A 51 15.00 0.50 -5.72
CA ARG A 51 15.15 -0.06 -7.07
C ARG A 51 13.93 0.16 -7.97
N GLN A 52 12.72 0.12 -7.42
CA GLN A 52 11.49 0.26 -8.22
C GLN A 52 11.23 1.70 -8.64
N ARG A 53 11.71 2.69 -7.86
CA ARG A 53 11.70 4.11 -8.25
C ARG A 53 12.58 4.36 -9.48
N ILE A 54 13.77 3.75 -9.51
CA ILE A 54 14.67 3.83 -10.67
C ILE A 54 13.97 3.25 -11.91
N LEU A 55 13.31 2.10 -11.78
CA LEU A 55 12.56 1.49 -12.89
C LEU A 55 11.42 2.39 -13.40
N LEU A 56 10.68 3.06 -12.51
CA LEU A 56 9.64 4.02 -12.91
C LEU A 56 10.21 5.24 -13.64
N GLY A 57 11.27 5.83 -13.08
CA GLY A 57 11.96 6.95 -13.71
C GLY A 57 12.61 6.61 -15.06
N GLN A 58 12.87 5.33 -15.32
CA GLN A 58 13.41 4.83 -16.60
C GLN A 58 12.32 4.48 -17.63
N LYS A 59 11.03 4.45 -17.24
CA LYS A 59 9.92 4.13 -18.16
C LYS A 59 9.42 5.33 -18.98
N GLY A 60 9.94 6.51 -18.71
CA GLY A 60 9.67 7.75 -19.47
C GLY A 60 10.80 8.75 -19.27
N GLU A 61 10.87 9.78 -20.11
CA GLU A 61 11.83 10.86 -19.91
C GLU A 61 11.28 11.86 -18.88
N GLY A 62 12.00 12.08 -17.78
CA GLY A 62 11.64 13.11 -16.80
C GLY A 62 10.39 12.83 -15.96
N VAL A 63 10.12 11.57 -15.63
CA VAL A 63 8.94 11.17 -14.85
C VAL A 63 8.98 11.77 -13.43
N ASP A 64 7.94 12.51 -13.05
CA ASP A 64 7.73 12.93 -11.67
C ASP A 64 7.29 11.73 -10.83
N VAL A 65 7.93 11.50 -9.68
CA VAL A 65 7.60 10.37 -8.81
C VAL A 65 7.18 10.85 -7.42
N ILE A 66 5.94 10.56 -7.05
CA ILE A 66 5.39 10.81 -5.72
C ILE A 66 5.37 9.50 -4.95
N VAL A 67 5.98 9.50 -3.77
CA VAL A 67 5.98 8.35 -2.86
C VAL A 67 5.20 8.71 -1.60
N MET A 68 4.17 7.92 -1.29
CA MET A 68 3.30 8.08 -0.14
C MET A 68 3.47 6.92 0.84
N THR A 69 3.28 7.20 2.13
CA THR A 69 3.34 6.20 3.20
C THR A 69 2.47 6.63 4.35
N ALA A 70 1.72 5.70 4.95
CA ALA A 70 1.02 5.96 6.20
C ALA A 70 1.99 5.92 7.40
N THR A 71 3.07 5.12 7.29
CA THR A 71 4.11 5.04 8.32
C THR A 71 5.26 5.99 7.96
N PRO A 72 5.48 7.09 8.68
CA PRO A 72 6.61 7.97 8.37
C PRO A 72 7.91 7.18 8.50
N ILE A 73 8.69 7.13 7.41
CA ILE A 73 10.02 6.53 7.44
C ILE A 73 10.86 7.30 8.46
N PRO A 74 11.67 6.61 9.30
CA PRO A 74 12.59 7.29 10.20
C PRO A 74 13.45 8.29 9.42
N ARG A 75 13.47 9.56 9.86
CA ARG A 75 14.12 10.67 9.14
C ARG A 75 15.58 10.37 8.77
N SER A 76 16.31 9.61 9.60
CA SER A 76 17.67 9.16 9.30
C SER A 76 17.73 8.23 8.09
N LEU A 77 16.79 7.28 7.99
CA LEU A 77 16.67 6.38 6.84
C LEU A 77 16.18 7.14 5.59
N SER A 78 15.32 8.14 5.77
CA SER A 78 14.95 9.09 4.71
C SER A 78 16.16 9.82 4.15
N MET A 79 17.02 10.39 4.99
CA MET A 79 18.20 11.15 4.51
C MET A 79 19.26 10.27 3.83
N THR A 80 19.48 9.04 4.31
CA THR A 80 20.50 8.15 3.74
C THR A 80 20.03 7.42 2.49
N ALA A 81 18.78 6.95 2.45
CA ALA A 81 18.25 6.22 1.29
C ALA A 81 17.54 7.14 0.27
N TYR A 82 17.20 8.37 0.65
CA TYR A 82 16.34 9.27 -0.11
C TYR A 82 16.76 10.75 0.00
N GLY A 83 18.04 11.04 0.22
CA GLY A 83 18.59 12.39 0.43
C GLY A 83 18.27 13.40 -0.69
N ASP A 84 17.83 12.94 -1.85
CA ASP A 84 17.44 13.75 -3.01
C ASP A 84 15.91 13.98 -3.13
N LEU A 85 15.10 13.51 -2.17
CA LEU A 85 13.64 13.70 -2.16
C LEU A 85 13.23 14.85 -1.25
N ASP A 86 12.46 15.78 -1.80
CA ASP A 86 11.67 16.71 -1.01
C ASP A 86 10.58 15.95 -0.23
N HIS A 87 10.42 16.28 1.04
CA HIS A 87 9.48 15.60 1.93
C HIS A 87 8.39 16.55 2.41
N SER A 88 7.14 16.16 2.19
CA SER A 88 5.95 16.81 2.74
C SER A 88 5.24 15.88 3.73
N ARG A 89 4.74 16.45 4.84
CA ARG A 89 4.00 15.71 5.88
C ARG A 89 2.59 16.24 5.99
N LEU A 90 1.62 15.33 5.96
CA LEU A 90 0.23 15.61 6.31
C LEU A 90 -0.02 15.07 7.72
N ASP A 91 -0.10 15.96 8.71
CA ASP A 91 -0.27 15.60 10.14
C ASP A 91 -1.67 15.87 10.69
N GLU A 92 -2.52 16.55 9.91
CA GLU A 92 -3.92 16.78 10.23
C GLU A 92 -4.80 15.53 10.02
N LYS A 93 -5.79 15.36 10.90
CA LYS A 93 -6.79 14.29 10.76
C LYS A 93 -7.98 14.81 9.94
N PRO A 94 -8.60 13.96 9.09
CA PRO A 94 -9.85 14.31 8.42
C PRO A 94 -10.92 14.75 9.42
N ALA A 95 -11.74 15.72 9.03
CA ALA A 95 -12.85 16.21 9.83
C ALA A 95 -13.78 15.06 10.23
N GLY A 96 -14.22 15.04 11.50
CA GLY A 96 -15.13 14.01 12.03
C GLY A 96 -14.47 12.70 12.46
N ARG A 97 -13.13 12.57 12.40
CA ARG A 97 -12.43 11.37 12.87
C ARG A 97 -12.49 11.27 14.41
N LEU A 98 -13.27 10.32 14.92
CA LEU A 98 -13.34 10.00 16.34
C LEU A 98 -12.04 9.35 16.86
N PRO A 99 -11.65 9.59 18.12
CA PRO A 99 -10.52 8.91 18.73
C PRO A 99 -10.77 7.40 18.84
N ILE A 100 -9.71 6.61 18.70
CA ILE A 100 -9.75 5.16 18.88
C ILE A 100 -9.53 4.85 20.37
N ASP A 101 -10.47 4.14 21.00
CA ASP A 101 -10.29 3.60 22.36
C ASP A 101 -9.41 2.35 22.29
N THR A 102 -8.16 2.49 22.72
CA THR A 102 -7.16 1.41 22.74
C THR A 102 -6.99 0.89 24.16
N ARG A 103 -7.12 -0.42 24.35
CA ARG A 103 -6.97 -1.08 25.66
C ARG A 103 -5.97 -2.22 25.60
N THR A 104 -5.11 -2.29 26.61
CA THR A 104 -4.23 -3.44 26.85
C THR A 104 -4.86 -4.32 27.92
N LEU A 105 -5.02 -5.60 27.64
CA LEU A 105 -5.66 -6.56 28.55
C LEU A 105 -4.75 -7.79 28.71
N PRO A 106 -4.71 -8.38 29.92
CA PRO A 106 -4.02 -9.65 30.14
C PRO A 106 -4.75 -10.81 29.42
N LEU A 107 -4.01 -11.89 29.13
CA LEU A 107 -4.49 -13.02 28.32
C LEU A 107 -5.62 -13.82 28.99
N ASP A 108 -5.67 -13.87 30.32
CA ASP A 108 -6.75 -14.49 31.08
C ASP A 108 -8.12 -13.85 30.80
N ARG A 109 -8.14 -12.56 30.43
CA ARG A 109 -9.35 -11.82 30.00
C ARG A 109 -9.71 -12.00 28.54
N LEU A 110 -9.09 -12.93 27.83
CA LEU A 110 -9.41 -13.24 26.44
C LEU A 110 -10.91 -13.58 26.26
N GLY A 111 -11.51 -14.29 27.23
CA GLY A 111 -12.94 -14.60 27.22
C GLY A 111 -13.83 -13.35 27.16
N ASP A 112 -13.48 -12.29 27.90
CA ASP A 112 -14.21 -11.01 27.89
C ASP A 112 -14.13 -10.35 26.51
N VAL A 113 -12.96 -10.42 25.87
CA VAL A 113 -12.74 -9.85 24.53
C VAL A 113 -13.59 -10.59 23.50
N VAL A 114 -13.60 -11.92 23.54
CA VAL A 114 -14.42 -12.76 22.65
C VAL A 114 -15.90 -12.48 22.84
N ALA A 115 -16.38 -12.40 24.08
CA ALA A 115 -17.77 -12.07 24.39
C ALA A 115 -18.16 -10.69 23.84
N ARG A 116 -17.31 -9.67 24.03
CA ARG A 116 -17.54 -8.31 23.51
C ARG A 116 -17.55 -8.27 21.98
N LEU A 117 -16.69 -9.05 21.34
CA LEU A 117 -16.67 -9.23 19.88
C LEU A 117 -17.98 -9.83 19.39
N GLY A 118 -18.45 -10.91 20.03
CA GLY A 118 -19.72 -11.55 19.72
C GLY A 118 -20.89 -10.57 19.77
N SER A 119 -20.99 -9.79 20.85
CA SER A 119 -22.02 -8.74 20.98
C SER A 119 -21.93 -7.65 19.92
N ALA A 120 -20.71 -7.24 19.53
CA ALA A 120 -20.52 -6.24 18.47
C ALA A 120 -20.96 -6.76 17.10
N ILE A 121 -20.62 -8.02 16.78
CA ILE A 121 -21.00 -8.68 15.53
C ILE A 121 -22.52 -8.88 15.47
N ALA A 122 -23.14 -9.33 16.57
CA ALA A 122 -24.59 -9.46 16.66
C ALA A 122 -25.33 -8.13 16.45
N ALA A 123 -24.71 -7.00 16.81
CA ALA A 123 -25.20 -5.66 16.54
C ALA A 123 -24.88 -5.13 15.12
N GLY A 124 -24.44 -5.99 14.19
CA GLY A 124 -24.14 -5.66 12.80
C GLY A 124 -22.80 -4.94 12.59
N ARG A 125 -21.91 -4.91 13.60
CA ARG A 125 -20.57 -4.32 13.46
C ARG A 125 -19.59 -5.32 12.88
N ARG A 126 -18.52 -4.80 12.28
CA ARG A 126 -17.39 -5.58 11.77
C ARG A 126 -16.24 -5.55 12.76
N ALA A 127 -15.44 -6.61 12.78
CA ALA A 127 -14.25 -6.70 13.59
C ALA A 127 -13.10 -7.34 12.82
N TYR A 128 -11.87 -6.96 13.19
CA TYR A 128 -10.63 -7.57 12.71
C TYR A 128 -9.98 -8.32 13.87
N TRP A 129 -9.65 -9.60 13.66
CA TRP A 129 -8.89 -10.42 14.60
C TRP A 129 -7.58 -10.84 13.94
N ILE A 130 -6.45 -10.36 14.47
CA ILE A 130 -5.13 -10.60 13.88
C ILE A 130 -4.50 -11.76 14.64
N CYS A 131 -4.32 -12.90 13.97
CA CYS A 131 -3.51 -14.02 14.44
C CYS A 131 -2.17 -14.00 13.68
N PRO A 132 -1.08 -13.47 14.27
CA PRO A 132 0.17 -13.26 13.54
C PRO A 132 0.94 -14.55 13.20
N LEU A 133 0.47 -15.72 13.66
CA LEU A 133 1.15 -16.99 13.50
C LEU A 133 0.23 -18.01 12.82
N VAL A 134 0.60 -18.41 11.62
CA VAL A 134 0.30 -19.76 11.10
C VAL A 134 1.59 -20.54 11.33
N GLU A 135 1.80 -21.03 12.54
CA GLU A 135 2.73 -22.15 12.72
C GLU A 135 2.09 -23.30 11.93
N GLU A 136 2.79 -23.81 10.92
CA GLU A 136 2.45 -25.09 10.32
C GLU A 136 2.29 -26.07 11.48
N SER A 137 1.12 -26.68 11.54
CA SER A 137 0.74 -27.61 12.60
C SER A 137 1.80 -28.71 12.69
N GLU A 138 2.77 -28.57 13.60
CA GLU A 138 3.55 -29.70 14.12
C GLU A 138 2.56 -30.58 14.88
N LYS A 139 1.91 -31.48 14.12
CA LYS A 139 1.35 -32.79 14.51
C LYS A 139 0.40 -33.27 13.42
N LEU A 140 0.95 -34.08 12.50
CA LEU A 140 0.51 -35.47 12.34
C LEU A 140 1.66 -36.30 11.76
#